data_AF-A0A7C3H5M0-F1
#
_entry.id   AF-A0A7C3H5M0-F1
#
_cell.length_a   1.000
_cell.length_b   1.000
_cell.length_c   1.000
_cell.angle_alpha   90.00
_cell.angle_beta   90.00
_cell.angle_gamma   90.00
#
_symmetry.space_group_name_H-M   'P 1'
#
loop_
_entity.id
_entity.type
_entity.pdbx_description
1 polymer ?
#
loop_
_entity_poly.entity_id
_entity_poly.type
_entity_poly.pdbx_seq_one_letter_code
_entity_poly.pdbx_strand_id
1 'polypeptide(L)' 'MYRGATHLNLDEKGRISMPARYREEILATCGGRLVTTVDLS' A
#
# COMPACT_ATOMS: atom_id res chain seq x y z
N MET A 1 13.25 -1.58 -1.30
CA MET A 1 12.31 -2.50 -0.61
C MET A 1 11.60 -1.69 0.46
N TYR A 2 10.29 -1.45 0.32
CA TYR A 2 9.51 -0.79 1.36
C TYR A 2 9.51 -1.68 2.60
N ARG A 3 10.01 -1.17 3.73
CA ARG A 3 10.07 -1.91 5.00
C ARG A 3 9.38 -1.09 6.09
N GLY A 4 8.67 -1.77 6.96
CA GLY A 4 7.99 -1.18 8.12
C GLY A 4 6.62 -1.80 8.34
N ALA A 5 6.23 -1.95 9.60
CA ALA A 5 4.88 -2.33 9.99
C ALA A 5 4.05 -1.05 10.10
N THR A 6 3.08 -0.87 9.19
CA THR A 6 2.06 0.17 9.32
C THR A 6 0.74 -0.52 9.51
N HIS A 7 0.03 -0.23 10.60
CA HIS A 7 -1.35 -0.69 10.75
C HIS A 7 -2.20 0.00 9.69
N LEU A 8 -2.73 -0.78 8.76
CA LEU A 8 -3.65 -0.35 7.73
C LEU A 8 -4.95 -1.11 7.93
N ASN A 9 -6.07 -0.40 7.93
CA ASN A 9 -7.39 -1.04 7.95
C ASN A 9 -7.84 -1.30 6.51
N LEU A 10 -8.46 -2.46 6.31
CA LEU A 10 -9.28 -2.75 5.14
C LEU A 10 -10.65 -2.12 5.34
N ASP A 11 -11.19 -1.47 4.31
CA ASP A 11 -12.61 -1.15 4.29
C ASP A 11 -13.47 -2.37 3.91
N GLU A 12 -14.79 -2.21 3.97
CA GLU A 12 -15.76 -3.27 3.64
C GLU A 12 -15.61 -3.84 2.22
N LYS A 13 -14.94 -3.11 1.32
CA LYS A 13 -14.72 -3.49 -0.08
C LYS A 13 -13.33 -4.07 -0.31
N GLY A 14 -12.56 -4.30 0.76
CA GLY A 14 -11.20 -4.79 0.69
C GLY A 14 -10.19 -3.79 0.16
N ARG A 15 -10.50 -2.48 0.20
CA ARG A 15 -9.56 -1.43 -0.22
C ARG A 15 -8.66 -1.03 0.94
N ILE A 16 -7.40 -0.76 0.62
CA ILE A 16 -6.41 -0.22 1.55
C ILE A 16 -6.15 1.24 1.20
N SER A 17 -6.16 2.11 2.20
CA SER A 17 -5.74 3.49 2.02
C SER A 17 -4.22 3.60 2.09
N MET A 18 -3.59 4.02 0.99
CA MET A 18 -2.15 4.27 0.97
C MET A 18 -1.81 5.49 1.84
N PRO A 19 -0.91 5.38 2.84
CA PRO A 19 -0.48 6.53 3.64
C PRO A 19 0.13 7.64 2.79
N ALA A 20 -0.20 8.89 3.12
CA ALA A 20 0.19 10.07 2.34
C ALA A 20 1.70 10.15 2.06
N ARG A 21 2.52 9.82 3.07
CA ARG A 21 3.99 9.83 3.00
C ARG A 21 4.61 8.97 1.88
N TYR A 22 3.89 7.97 1.38
CA TYR A 22 4.40 7.08 0.33
C TYR A 22 3.82 7.41 -1.05
N ARG A 23 2.77 8.23 -1.16
CA ARG A 23 2.04 8.44 -2.42
C ARG A 23 2.92 9.05 -3.51
N GLU A 24 3.68 10.08 -3.17
CA GLU A 24 4.58 10.75 -4.13
C GLU A 24 5.68 9.80 -4.63
N GLU A 25 6.29 9.04 -3.72
CA GLU A 25 7.34 8.09 -4.06
C GLU A 25 6.83 6.95 -4.96
N ILE A 26 5.65 6.40 -4.68
CA ILE A 26 5.01 5.37 -5.49
C ILE A 26 4.62 5.92 -6.87
N LEU A 27 4.11 7.15 -6.93
CA LEU A 27 3.82 7.81 -8.20
C LEU A 27 5.09 8.00 -9.03
N ALA A 28 6.18 8.45 -8.42
CA ALA A 28 7.45 8.68 -9.10
C ALA A 28 8.13 7.39 -9.56
N THR A 29 8.08 6.32 -8.75
CA THR A 29 8.86 5.10 -8.98
C THR A 29 8.15 4.11 -9.91
N CYS A 30 6.82 4.00 -9.80
CA CYS A 30 6.04 2.99 -10.52
C CYS A 30 4.71 3.52 -11.08
N GLY A 31 4.56 4.85 -11.19
CA GLY A 31 3.37 5.46 -11.80
C GLY A 31 2.08 5.18 -11.03
N GLY A 32 2.16 4.98 -9.71
CA GLY A 32 0.99 4.67 -8.89
C GLY A 32 0.56 3.20 -8.92
N ARG A 33 1.31 2.32 -9.59
CA ARG A 33 0.97 0.89 -9.74
C ARG A 33 1.71 0.04 -8.73
N LEU A 34 0.99 -0.83 -8.04
CA LEU A 34 1.54 -1.74 -7.04
C LEU A 34 1.00 -3.14 -7.25
N VAL A 35 1.84 -4.14 -6.95
CA VAL A 35 1.45 -5.54 -6.83
C VAL A 35 1.67 -5.93 -5.38
N THR A 36 0.61 -6.39 -4.73
CA THR A 36 0.64 -6.85 -3.34
C THR A 36 0.24 -8.32 -3.31
N THR A 37 1.02 -9.12 -2.60
CA THR A 37 0.63 -10.47 -2.19
C THR A 37 0.10 -10.37 -0.78
N VAL A 38 -1.14 -10.80 -0.56
CA VAL A 38 -1.73 -10.90 0.77
C VAL A 38 -1.61 -12.34 1.20
N ASP A 39 -1.01 -12.55 2.36
CA ASP A 39 -1.09 -13.82 3.06
C ASP A 39 -2.18 -13.71 4.13
N LEU A 40 -3.11 -14.66 4.14
CA LEU A 40 -4.26 -14.72 5.06
C LEU A 40 -4.14 -15.86 6.07
N SER A 41 -3.02 -16.60 6.06
CA SER A 41 -2.76 -17.74 6.94
C SER A 41 -2.73 -17.38 8.41
#